data_AF-A0A1G3JAB4-F1
#
_entry.id   AF-A0A1G3JAB4-F1
#
_cell.length_a   1.000
_cell.length_b   1.000
_cell.length_c   1.000
_cell.angle_alpha   90.00
_cell.angle_beta   90.00
_cell.angle_gamma   90.00
#
_symmetry.space_group_name_H-M   'P 1'
#
loop_
_entity.id
_entity.type
_entity.pdbx_description
1 polymer ?
#
loop_
_entity_poly.entity_id
_entity_poly.type
_entity_poly.pdbx_seq_one_letter_code
_entity_poly.pdbx_strand_id
1 'polypeptide(L)'
;MQHIATFYDRIVAIIASRLAEGVALLLARIALAGIFWRSGRSKVTEGRLFEISDSTRYLFENDYAAVPLPAEIAAPLATLGEHLFPVLLVIGLATRLSAAALLAMTLVIQI
;
A
#
# COMPACT_ATOMS: atom_id res chain seq x y z
N MET A 1 36.35 16.37 -23.58
CA MET A 1 34.93 16.80 -23.50
C MET A 1 33.97 15.81 -24.16
N GLN A 2 34.24 15.29 -25.37
CA GLN A 2 33.35 14.35 -26.09
C GLN A 2 33.07 13.02 -25.34
N HIS A 3 34.07 12.47 -24.62
CA HIS A 3 33.86 11.26 -23.81
C HIS A 3 32.89 11.47 -22.63
N ILE A 4 32.85 12.68 -22.06
CA ILE A 4 31.94 13.02 -20.95
C ILE A 4 30.52 13.16 -21.49
N ALA A 5 30.34 13.83 -22.62
CA ALA A 5 29.04 13.99 -23.27
C ALA A 5 28.43 12.63 -23.69
N THR A 6 29.21 11.77 -24.34
CA THR A 6 28.75 10.43 -24.76
C THR A 6 28.41 9.52 -23.58
N PHE A 7 29.15 9.63 -22.47
CA PHE A 7 28.83 8.91 -21.24
C PHE A 7 27.52 9.41 -20.60
N TYR A 8 27.34 10.73 -20.54
CA TYR A 8 26.10 11.35 -20.07
C TYR A 8 24.90 10.91 -20.91
N ASP A 9 24.98 10.99 -22.24
CA ASP A 9 23.90 10.61 -23.16
C ASP A 9 23.52 9.13 -23.00
N ARG A 10 24.51 8.25 -22.78
CA ARG A 10 24.27 6.83 -22.55
C ARG A 10 23.54 6.57 -21.23
N ILE A 11 23.89 7.28 -20.16
CA ILE A 11 23.17 7.17 -18.88
C ILE A 11 21.74 7.67 -19.03
N VAL A 12 21.55 8.83 -19.65
CA VAL A 12 20.21 9.41 -19.88
C VAL A 12 19.36 8.45 -20.70
N ALA A 13 19.90 7.84 -21.76
CA ALA A 13 19.18 6.87 -22.59
C ALA A 13 18.75 5.62 -21.79
N ILE A 14 19.58 5.14 -20.87
CA ILE A 14 19.24 4.00 -20.00
C ILE A 14 18.15 4.37 -19.01
N ILE A 15 18.26 5.52 -18.34
CA ILE A 15 17.30 5.98 -17.33
C ILE A 15 15.95 6.33 -17.97
N ALA A 16 15.96 6.95 -19.15
CA ALA A 16 14.75 7.29 -19.90
C ALA A 16 14.13 6.07 -20.63
N SER A 17 14.72 4.89 -20.50
CA SER A 17 14.20 3.68 -21.13
C SER A 17 12.88 3.22 -20.49
N ARG A 18 12.01 2.59 -21.29
CA ARG A 18 10.77 1.97 -20.82
C ARG A 18 11.00 0.92 -19.73
N LEU A 19 12.15 0.25 -19.77
CA LEU A 19 12.51 -0.75 -18.77
C LEU A 19 12.79 -0.08 -17.42
N ALA A 20 13.60 1.00 -17.41
CA ALA A 20 13.89 1.75 -16.20
C ALA A 20 12.61 2.40 -15.61
N GLU A 21 11.76 2.98 -16.46
CA GLU A 21 10.43 3.47 -16.07
C GLU A 21 9.58 2.35 -15.44
N GLY A 22 9.50 1.19 -16.10
CA GLY A 22 8.73 0.03 -15.61
C GLY A 22 9.22 -0.49 -14.26
N VAL A 23 10.54 -0.59 -14.07
CA VAL A 23 11.15 -0.99 -12.80
C VAL A 23 10.86 0.03 -11.71
N ALA A 24 10.99 1.33 -12.00
CA ALA A 24 10.68 2.39 -11.04
C ALA A 24 9.20 2.34 -10.60
N LEU A 25 8.28 2.14 -11.55
CA LEU A 25 6.85 2.02 -11.25
C LEU A 25 6.54 0.74 -10.45
N LEU A 26 7.21 -0.38 -10.72
CA LEU A 26 7.06 -1.60 -9.93
C LEU A 26 7.56 -1.42 -8.49
N LEU A 27 8.73 -0.80 -8.32
CA LEU A 27 9.28 -0.49 -7.00
C LEU A 27 8.36 0.43 -6.20
N ALA A 28 7.75 1.43 -6.84
CA ALA A 28 6.77 2.30 -6.19
C ALA A 28 5.56 1.51 -5.67
N ARG A 29 5.06 0.53 -6.44
CA ARG A 29 3.96 -0.35 -6.02
C ARG A 29 4.36 -1.25 -4.86
N ILE A 30 5.57 -1.83 -4.89
CA ILE A 30 6.09 -2.67 -3.81
C ILE A 30 6.27 -1.84 -2.52
N ALA A 31 6.80 -0.61 -2.63
CA ALA A 31 7.00 0.28 -1.49
C ALA A 31 5.67 0.62 -0.81
N LEU A 32 4.67 1.06 -1.58
CA LEU A 32 3.33 1.33 -1.05
C LEU A 32 2.70 0.07 -0.46
N ALA A 33 2.78 -1.05 -1.18
CA ALA A 33 2.21 -2.32 -0.72
C ALA A 33 2.85 -2.79 0.59
N GLY A 34 4.16 -2.64 0.75
CA GLY A 34 4.89 -3.01 1.95
C GLY A 34 4.47 -2.21 3.18
N ILE A 35 4.14 -0.92 3.02
CA ILE A 35 3.66 -0.07 4.13
C ILE A 35 2.31 -0.60 4.64
N PHE A 36 1.34 -0.76 3.74
CA PHE A 36 0.00 -1.23 4.12
C PHE A 36 0.01 -2.68 4.61
N TRP A 37 0.82 -3.55 4.01
CA TRP A 37 0.98 -4.93 4.47
C TRP A 37 1.48 -4.99 5.92
N ARG A 38 2.48 -4.18 6.26
CA ARG A 38 2.99 -4.11 7.65
C ARG A 38 1.95 -3.56 8.61
N SER A 39 1.18 -2.54 8.21
CA SER A 39 0.04 -2.02 8.97
C SER A 39 -1.01 -3.09 9.23
N GLY A 40 -1.43 -3.81 8.18
CA GLY A 40 -2.40 -4.90 8.28
C GLY A 40 -1.91 -6.02 9.19
N ARG A 41 -0.63 -6.38 9.11
CA ARG A 41 -0.03 -7.41 9.99
C ARG A 41 0.00 -7.01 11.47
N SER A 42 0.08 -5.72 11.81
CA SER A 42 -0.07 -5.28 13.20
C SER A 42 -1.49 -5.35 13.74
N LYS A 43 -2.49 -5.49 12.86
CA LYS A 43 -3.91 -5.59 13.27
C LYS A 43 -4.37 -7.01 13.54
N VAL A 44 -3.63 -7.99 13.02
CA VAL A 44 -3.93 -9.41 13.16
C VAL A 44 -3.12 -10.00 14.32
N THR A 45 -3.74 -10.87 15.11
CA THR A 45 -3.07 -11.62 16.19
C THR A 45 -1.86 -12.37 15.63
N GLU A 46 -0.76 -12.35 16.39
CA GLU A 46 0.51 -12.94 15.98
C GLU A 46 0.32 -14.43 15.62
N GLY A 47 0.78 -14.82 14.44
CA GLY A 47 0.63 -16.19 13.92
C GLY A 47 -0.74 -16.56 13.30
N ARG A 48 -1.76 -15.69 13.36
CA ARG A 48 -3.04 -15.90 12.66
C ARG A 48 -3.13 -15.05 11.39
N LEU A 49 -4.00 -15.45 10.44
CA LEU A 49 -4.10 -14.79 9.12
C LEU A 49 -5.24 -13.76 9.06
N PHE A 50 -6.34 -13.99 9.79
CA PHE A 50 -7.54 -13.14 9.76
C PHE A 50 -8.14 -12.85 11.14
N GLU A 51 -7.47 -13.27 12.21
CA GLU A 51 -7.96 -12.99 13.55
C GLU A 51 -7.55 -11.60 13.99
N ILE A 52 -8.54 -10.72 14.13
CA ILE A 52 -8.32 -9.35 14.56
C ILE A 52 -7.96 -9.34 16.03
N SER A 53 -6.86 -8.67 16.34
CA SER A 53 -6.39 -8.47 17.72
C SER A 53 -7.38 -7.62 18.54
N ASP A 54 -7.44 -7.88 19.84
CA ASP A 54 -8.27 -7.09 20.77
C ASP A 54 -7.86 -5.61 20.78
N SER A 55 -6.58 -5.31 20.57
CA SER A 55 -6.09 -3.94 20.42
C SER A 55 -6.67 -3.23 19.20
N THR A 56 -6.83 -3.94 18.08
CA THR A 56 -7.44 -3.35 16.87
C THR A 56 -8.92 -3.10 17.06
N ARG A 57 -9.64 -4.02 17.72
CA ARG A 57 -11.04 -3.79 18.08
C ARG A 57 -11.17 -2.54 18.95
N TYR A 58 -10.34 -2.43 19.98
CA TYR A 58 -10.29 -1.26 20.85
C TYR A 58 -10.02 0.04 20.09
N LEU A 59 -9.07 0.04 19.15
CA LEU A 59 -8.78 1.20 18.30
C LEU A 59 -9.99 1.61 17.46
N PHE A 60 -10.70 0.66 16.86
CA PHE A 60 -11.88 0.97 16.05
C PHE A 60 -13.09 1.43 16.86
N GLU A 61 -13.17 1.05 18.13
CA GLU A 61 -14.23 1.50 19.05
C GLU A 61 -13.96 2.90 19.62
N ASN A 62 -12.70 3.20 19.94
CA ASN A 62 -12.35 4.42 20.69
C ASN A 62 -11.71 5.49 19.81
N ASP A 63 -10.70 5.13 19.02
CA ASP A 63 -9.85 6.08 18.30
C ASP A 63 -10.32 6.32 16.86
N TYR A 64 -10.94 5.32 16.23
CA TYR A 64 -11.51 5.42 14.87
C TYR A 64 -13.04 5.48 14.86
N ALA A 65 -13.64 6.07 15.91
CA ALA A 65 -15.10 6.22 16.03
C ALA A 65 -15.72 7.08 14.91
N ALA A 66 -14.93 7.88 14.20
CA ALA A 66 -15.36 8.67 13.05
C ALA A 66 -15.62 7.83 11.79
N VAL A 67 -15.18 6.57 11.76
CA VAL A 67 -15.47 5.65 10.65
C VAL A 67 -16.99 5.43 10.59
N PRO A 68 -17.65 5.67 9.44
CA PRO A 68 -19.11 5.59 9.31
C PRO A 68 -19.61 4.13 9.22
N LEU A 69 -19.01 3.22 9.99
CA LEU A 69 -19.34 1.80 10.07
C LEU A 69 -19.14 1.32 11.51
N PRO A 70 -19.93 0.33 11.98
CA PRO A 70 -19.68 -0.31 13.27
C PRO A 70 -18.27 -0.90 13.34
N ALA A 71 -17.61 -0.80 14.49
CA ALA A 71 -16.25 -1.29 14.70
C ALA A 71 -16.08 -2.77 14.32
N GLU A 72 -17.10 -3.60 14.60
CA GLU A 72 -17.15 -5.02 14.27
C GLU A 72 -17.03 -5.32 12.77
N ILE A 73 -17.40 -4.35 11.91
CA ILE A 73 -17.34 -4.45 10.44
C ILE A 73 -16.14 -3.66 9.92
N ALA A 74 -15.89 -2.47 10.48
CA ALA A 74 -14.82 -1.58 10.07
C ALA A 74 -13.43 -2.20 10.26
N ALA A 75 -13.17 -2.82 11.42
CA ALA A 75 -11.87 -3.44 11.72
C ALA A 75 -11.52 -4.59 10.75
N PRO A 76 -12.43 -5.56 10.46
CA PRO A 76 -12.17 -6.58 9.46
C PRO A 76 -11.99 -6.02 8.06
N LEU A 77 -12.84 -5.07 7.63
CA LEU A 77 -12.75 -4.49 6.29
C LEU A 77 -11.43 -3.75 6.09
N ALA A 78 -11.00 -2.98 7.09
CA ALA A 78 -9.71 -2.30 7.10
C ALA A 78 -8.56 -3.31 6.98
N THR A 79 -8.57 -4.34 7.82
CA THR A 79 -7.54 -5.38 7.82
C THR A 79 -7.49 -6.12 6.48
N LEU A 80 -8.64 -6.47 5.90
CA LEU A 80 -8.73 -7.12 4.60
C LEU A 80 -8.24 -6.21 3.48
N GLY A 81 -8.63 -4.94 3.48
CA GLY A 81 -8.18 -3.93 2.51
C GLY A 81 -6.66 -3.76 2.51
N GLU A 82 -6.05 -3.75 3.70
CA GLU A 82 -4.60 -3.64 3.90
C GLU A 82 -3.80 -4.87 3.46
N HIS A 83 -4.44 -6.01 3.20
CA HIS A 83 -3.77 -7.18 2.62
C HIS A 83 -4.11 -7.33 1.14
N LEU A 84 -5.38 -7.18 0.77
CA LEU A 84 -5.87 -7.43 -0.59
C LEU A 84 -5.37 -6.37 -1.59
N PHE A 85 -5.61 -5.08 -1.33
CA PHE A 85 -5.27 -4.02 -2.31
C PHE A 85 -3.76 -3.86 -2.54
N PRO A 86 -2.89 -4.03 -1.52
CA PRO A 86 -1.44 -4.09 -1.72
C PRO A 86 -1.00 -5.23 -2.65
N VAL A 87 -1.58 -6.42 -2.48
CA VAL A 87 -1.28 -7.58 -3.34
C VAL A 87 -1.72 -7.29 -4.78
N LEU A 88 -2.93 -6.74 -4.96
CA LEU A 88 -3.44 -6.34 -6.28
C LEU A 88 -2.55 -5.28 -6.94
N LEU A 89 -2.07 -4.30 -6.17
CA LEU A 89 -1.12 -3.27 -6.66
C LEU A 89 0.17 -3.88 -7.19
N VAL A 90 0.78 -4.80 -6.44
CA VAL A 90 2.06 -5.43 -6.84
C VAL A 90 1.88 -6.29 -8.09
N ILE A 91 0.81 -7.09 -8.14
CA ILE A 91 0.48 -7.92 -9.31
C ILE A 91 0.16 -7.04 -10.53
N GLY A 92 -0.26 -5.79 -10.32
CA GLY A 92 -0.62 -4.87 -11.39
C GLY A 92 -2.09 -5.00 -11.82
N LEU A 93 -2.94 -5.66 -11.02
CA LEU A 93 -4.36 -5.82 -11.29
C LEU A 93 -5.15 -4.65 -10.72
N ALA A 94 -5.99 -4.01 -11.54
CA ALA A 94 -6.84 -2.88 -11.15
C ALA A 94 -6.07 -1.81 -10.33
N THR A 95 -4.85 -1.46 -10.74
CA THR A 95 -3.90 -0.65 -9.93
C THR A 95 -4.47 0.69 -9.49
N ARG A 96 -5.18 1.40 -10.39
CA ARG A 96 -5.84 2.67 -10.08
C ARG A 96 -6.91 2.51 -9.00
N LEU A 97 -7.72 1.45 -9.09
CA LEU A 97 -8.77 1.15 -8.12
C LEU A 97 -8.16 0.76 -6.76
N SER A 98 -7.13 -0.08 -6.78
CA SER A 98 -6.44 -0.52 -5.57
C SER A 98 -5.77 0.65 -4.85
N ALA A 99 -5.10 1.55 -5.59
CA ALA A 99 -4.53 2.78 -5.03
C ALA A 99 -5.61 3.73 -4.49
N ALA A 100 -6.73 3.90 -5.21
CA ALA A 100 -7.85 4.72 -4.75
C ALA A 100 -8.50 4.16 -3.47
N ALA A 101 -8.66 2.84 -3.37
CA ALA A 101 -9.19 2.19 -2.18
C ALA A 101 -8.29 2.38 -0.96
N LEU A 102 -6.97 2.22 -1.14
CA LEU A 102 -5.98 2.47 -0.09
C LEU A 102 -5.98 3.95 0.35
N LEU A 103 -6.08 4.88 -0.61
CA LEU A 103 -6.18 6.30 -0.32
C LEU A 103 -7.48 6.63 0.45
N ALA A 104 -8.62 6.10 0.02
CA ALA A 104 -9.90 6.33 0.67
C ALA A 104 -9.90 5.82 2.11
N MET A 105 -9.42 4.59 2.34
CA MET A 105 -9.24 4.04 3.67
C MET A 105 -8.35 4.94 4.55
N THR A 106 -7.23 5.39 3.98
CA THR A 106 -6.29 6.27 4.67
C THR A 106 -6.94 7.60 5.07
N LEU A 107 -7.68 8.22 4.16
CA LEU A 107 -8.41 9.47 4.44
C LEU A 107 -9.47 9.32 5.53
N VAL A 108 -10.11 8.16 5.62
CA VAL A 108 -11.16 7.90 6.61
C VAL A 108 -10.58 7.66 8.01
N ILE A 109 -9.43 6.98 8.11
CA ILE A 109 -8.85 6.53 9.39
C ILE A 109 -7.92 7.60 10.01
N GLN A 110 -7.45 8.56 9.22
CA GLN A 110 -6.52 9.62 9.68
C GLN A 110 -7.18 10.84 10.33
N ILE A 111 -8.51 10.91 10.36
CA ILE A 111 -9.28 12.04 10.93
C ILE A 111 -9.44 11.86 12.43
#